data_AF-A0A518G614-F1
#
_entry.id   AF-A0A518G614-F1
#
_cell.length_a   1.000
_cell.length_b   1.000
_cell.length_c   1.000
_cell.angle_alpha   90.00
_cell.angle_beta   90.00
_cell.angle_gamma   90.00
#
_symmetry.space_group_name_H-M   'P 1'
#
loop_
_entity.id
_entity.type
_entity.pdbx_description
1 polymer ?
#
loop_
_entity_poly.entity_id
_entity_poly.type
_entity_poly.pdbx_seq_one_letter_code
_entity_poly.pdbx_strand_id
1 'polypeptide(L)'
;MDFSCPHTCMEPTNIPQWQGCGFDLEFSATRLPFPPFKKALMRSLSLTVFTLVLAAVLNLASSPLTNAQTPPDDSPKMQWWKGNLHTHSLWSDGDDFPEMIAGWYLDQEYNFLALSDHNIIQDGQRWMALQSILKRAEPDVLEKYQARFGDDWVETRGEGDKLEVRLKPLDEFAPLLQQANQFLLIPAEEISDSAEGKPVHMNATNLREIIQPLGGATVREVMQNNLRSVLEQEKSTGRQLLPHLNHPNFHYAVTAEDLAHVIHEQFFEIYNGHPGVNQLGDHEHISIEHMWDVANAIRLAVLDAEPLLGIATDDSHEYHGKPGARPGRGWVMVQSPFLTPEYLILAMKSANFYASSGVTLGAVDFDAESRTLSLDIQGAPEATFETQFIATLKSDKPGELPTADAIGKVVQRTSGRHPSYQMTGNELYVRALVTSSIAHTDPSIADQKQQAWTQPVGWEKP
;
A
#
# COMPACT_ATOMS: atom_id res chain seq x y z
N MET A 1 -57.11 -15.53 18.54
CA MET A 1 -56.48 -16.53 19.41
C MET A 1 -55.23 -15.88 19.96
N ASP A 2 -55.36 -15.36 21.17
CA ASP A 2 -54.30 -14.78 21.99
C ASP A 2 -53.19 -15.79 22.29
N PHE A 3 -51.96 -15.33 22.48
CA PHE A 3 -50.98 -15.78 23.49
C PHE A 3 -49.76 -14.82 23.40
N SER A 4 -49.73 -13.69 24.12
CA SER A 4 -49.29 -13.48 25.51
C SER A 4 -47.83 -13.87 25.81
N CYS A 5 -47.00 -12.84 25.96
CA CYS A 5 -45.65 -12.80 26.53
C CYS A 5 -45.66 -13.13 28.05
N PRO A 6 -44.55 -13.62 28.62
CA PRO A 6 -44.22 -13.31 30.00
C PRO A 6 -42.82 -12.70 30.15
N HIS A 7 -42.80 -11.50 30.73
CA HIS A 7 -41.66 -10.95 31.45
C HIS A 7 -41.56 -11.60 32.83
N THR A 8 -40.35 -11.95 33.25
CA THR A 8 -40.04 -12.07 34.69
C THR A 8 -38.62 -11.56 34.95
N CYS A 9 -38.53 -10.58 35.84
CA CYS A 9 -37.31 -9.97 36.38
C CYS A 9 -36.57 -10.95 37.30
N MET A 10 -35.23 -10.92 37.28
CA MET A 10 -34.39 -11.37 38.40
C MET A 10 -33.29 -10.34 38.65
N GLU A 11 -33.17 -9.94 39.91
CA GLU A 11 -32.12 -9.10 40.49
C GLU A 11 -30.80 -9.88 40.69
N PRO A 12 -29.66 -9.19 40.87
CA PRO A 12 -28.33 -9.81 40.86
C PRO A 12 -27.85 -10.19 42.28
N THR A 13 -27.30 -11.39 42.43
CA THR A 13 -26.58 -11.80 43.65
C THR A 13 -25.24 -12.47 43.35
N ASN A 14 -24.25 -12.04 44.14
CA ASN A 14 -23.02 -12.71 44.56
C ASN A 14 -21.74 -12.62 43.69
N ILE A 15 -20.92 -11.66 44.13
CA ILE A 15 -19.47 -11.53 43.97
C ILE A 15 -18.77 -12.59 44.85
N PRO A 16 -17.80 -13.37 44.34
CA PRO A 16 -16.88 -14.12 45.19
C PRO A 16 -15.61 -13.31 45.48
N GLN A 17 -15.32 -13.13 46.77
CA GLN A 17 -14.03 -12.69 47.30
C GLN A 17 -12.95 -13.72 46.97
N TRP A 18 -11.80 -13.28 46.45
CA TRP A 18 -10.56 -14.06 46.42
C TRP A 18 -9.56 -13.46 47.41
N GLN A 19 -9.23 -14.26 48.42
CA GLN A 19 -8.18 -13.99 49.40
C GLN A 19 -6.81 -14.14 48.75
N GLY A 20 -5.86 -13.37 49.27
CA GLY A 20 -4.53 -13.19 48.71
C GLY A 20 -3.55 -14.32 49.04
N CYS A 21 -2.57 -14.45 48.15
CA CYS A 21 -1.27 -15.05 48.41
C CYS A 21 -0.23 -13.96 48.11
N GLY A 22 0.39 -13.44 49.17
CA GLY A 22 1.51 -12.52 49.08
C GLY A 22 2.79 -13.26 48.68
N PHE A 23 3.58 -12.64 47.81
CA PHE A 23 4.99 -12.93 47.62
C PHE A 23 5.74 -11.62 47.80
N ASP A 24 6.37 -11.47 48.96
CA ASP A 24 7.36 -10.44 49.26
C ASP A 24 8.67 -10.78 48.54
N LEU A 25 9.16 -9.86 47.71
CA LEU A 25 10.52 -9.88 47.18
C LEU A 25 11.25 -8.64 47.71
N GLU A 26 11.98 -8.83 48.81
CA GLU A 26 12.96 -7.88 49.35
C GLU A 26 14.15 -7.75 48.39
N PHE A 27 14.37 -6.55 47.84
CA PHE A 27 15.65 -6.18 47.23
C PHE A 27 16.53 -5.47 48.25
N SER A 28 17.49 -6.23 48.81
CA SER A 28 18.55 -5.72 49.68
C SER A 28 19.60 -4.94 48.86
N ALA A 29 19.69 -3.63 49.08
CA ALA A 29 20.75 -2.77 48.54
C ALA A 29 22.01 -2.80 49.43
N THR A 30 23.03 -3.55 49.02
CA THR A 30 24.35 -3.56 49.66
C THR A 30 25.20 -2.37 49.21
N ARG A 31 25.42 -1.41 50.13
CA ARG A 31 26.42 -0.33 50.00
C ARG A 31 27.80 -0.84 50.39
N LEU A 32 28.80 -0.64 49.53
CA LEU A 32 30.22 -0.86 49.85
C LEU A 32 30.83 0.40 50.51
N PRO A 33 31.66 0.28 51.56
CA PRO A 33 32.32 1.41 52.20
C PRO A 33 33.75 1.67 51.65
N PHE A 34 34.10 2.94 51.46
CA PHE A 34 35.48 3.39 51.24
C PHE A 34 36.23 3.56 52.58
N PRO A 35 37.54 3.23 52.66
CA PRO A 35 38.32 3.43 53.88
C PRO A 35 38.93 4.84 53.98
N PRO A 36 39.22 5.35 55.19
CA PRO A 36 39.78 6.69 55.39
C PRO A 36 41.30 6.67 55.40
N PHE A 37 41.96 7.66 54.76
CA PHE A 37 43.38 7.90 54.93
C PHE A 37 43.69 9.33 55.42
N LYS A 38 44.04 9.36 56.72
CA LYS A 38 45.00 10.17 57.48
C LYS A 38 45.45 11.56 56.95
N LYS A 39 45.25 12.56 57.82
CA LYS A 39 45.97 13.84 57.84
C LYS A 39 47.39 13.66 58.41
N ALA A 40 48.41 14.15 57.69
CA ALA A 40 49.68 14.65 58.21
C ALA A 40 50.32 15.55 57.12
N LEU A 41 50.27 16.87 57.29
CA LEU A 41 51.39 17.71 57.74
C LEU A 41 52.49 17.89 56.68
N MET A 42 52.50 19.03 55.99
CA MET A 42 53.70 19.86 55.84
C MET A 42 53.34 21.26 55.34
N ARG A 43 53.94 22.24 56.02
CA ARG A 43 53.81 23.69 55.80
C ARG A 43 54.65 24.12 54.60
N SER A 44 54.24 25.26 54.03
CA SER A 44 55.05 26.21 53.28
C SER A 44 55.44 25.85 51.86
N LEU A 45 54.60 26.26 50.88
CA LEU A 45 55.10 27.02 49.75
C LEU A 45 53.97 27.77 49.01
N SER A 46 54.17 29.08 48.88
CA SER A 46 53.73 29.90 47.74
C SER A 46 52.23 30.25 47.61
N LEU A 47 51.89 31.40 48.18
CA LEU A 47 50.66 32.17 47.93
C LEU A 47 50.48 32.61 46.46
N THR A 48 51.40 32.24 45.56
CA THR A 48 51.40 32.62 44.13
C THR A 48 50.74 31.58 43.22
N VAL A 49 50.50 30.34 43.70
CA VAL A 49 49.81 29.30 42.92
C VAL A 49 48.28 29.45 43.01
N PHE A 50 47.77 30.06 44.07
CA PHE A 50 46.32 30.18 44.30
C PHE A 50 45.64 31.21 43.37
N THR A 51 46.36 32.26 42.95
CA THR A 51 45.86 33.26 41.99
C THR A 51 45.87 32.76 40.55
N LEU A 52 46.80 31.86 40.18
CA LEU A 52 46.83 31.23 38.85
C LEU A 52 45.76 30.14 38.69
N VAL A 53 45.43 29.42 39.77
CA VAL A 53 44.34 28.42 39.74
C VAL A 53 42.97 29.09 39.69
N LEU A 54 42.75 30.23 40.38
CA LEU A 54 41.47 30.93 40.33
C LEU A 54 41.20 31.58 38.96
N ALA A 55 42.24 32.10 38.28
CA ALA A 55 42.11 32.61 36.91
C ALA A 55 41.90 31.51 35.86
N ALA A 56 42.41 30.30 36.10
CA ALA A 56 42.13 29.13 35.25
C ALA A 56 40.71 28.58 35.47
N VAL A 57 40.20 28.59 36.70
CA VAL A 57 38.83 28.15 37.03
C VAL A 57 37.76 29.15 36.55
N LEU A 58 38.05 30.45 36.55
CA LEU A 58 37.13 31.47 36.01
C LEU A 58 37.13 31.55 34.47
N ASN A 59 38.23 31.19 33.79
CA ASN A 59 38.25 31.05 32.33
C ASN A 59 37.62 29.74 31.83
N LEU A 60 37.49 28.71 32.68
CA LEU A 60 36.75 27.48 32.37
C LEU A 60 35.24 27.61 32.59
N ALA A 61 34.77 28.65 33.28
CA ALA A 61 33.34 28.93 33.48
C ALA A 61 32.72 29.85 32.39
N SER A 62 33.51 30.24 31.39
CA SER A 62 33.10 31.17 30.32
C SER A 62 33.34 30.59 28.92
N SER A 63 33.41 29.26 28.79
CA SER A 63 33.26 28.63 27.48
C SER A 63 31.77 28.62 27.14
N PRO A 64 31.32 29.17 26.00
CA PRO A 64 29.95 28.97 25.58
C PRO A 64 29.71 27.46 25.48
N LEU A 65 28.64 26.98 26.12
CA LEU A 65 28.05 25.67 25.87
C LEU A 65 27.50 25.69 24.43
N THR A 66 28.39 25.71 23.44
CA THR A 66 28.07 25.63 22.01
C THR A 66 28.89 24.51 21.40
N ASN A 67 28.42 23.30 21.68
CA ASN A 67 28.14 22.25 20.70
C ASN A 67 27.81 21.00 21.52
N ALA A 68 26.62 20.98 22.10
CA ALA A 68 25.93 19.70 22.13
C ALA A 68 25.66 19.39 20.66
N GLN A 69 26.55 18.62 20.03
CA GLN A 69 26.19 17.93 18.80
C GLN A 69 24.92 17.17 19.16
N THR A 70 23.80 17.56 18.54
CA THR A 70 22.58 16.78 18.59
C THR A 70 23.00 15.33 18.32
N PRO A 71 22.64 14.36 19.18
CA PRO A 71 22.91 12.97 18.86
C PRO A 71 22.37 12.70 17.44
N PRO A 72 23.09 11.92 16.62
CA PRO A 72 22.61 11.58 15.30
C PRO A 72 21.16 11.12 15.41
N ASP A 73 20.32 11.67 14.54
CA ASP A 73 18.93 11.29 14.45
C ASP A 73 18.86 9.84 13.96
N ASP A 74 18.81 8.91 14.91
CA ASP A 74 18.63 7.47 14.69
C ASP A 74 17.16 7.14 14.34
N SER A 75 16.30 8.15 14.11
CA SER A 75 14.96 7.87 13.61
C SER A 75 15.03 7.21 12.22
N PRO A 76 14.19 6.21 11.95
CA PRO A 76 14.22 5.53 10.67
C PRO A 76 13.85 6.51 9.56
N LYS A 77 14.70 6.61 8.53
CA LYS A 77 14.48 7.52 7.42
C LYS A 77 13.37 7.02 6.52
N MET A 78 12.49 7.94 6.09
CA MET A 78 11.48 7.69 5.06
C MET A 78 12.16 7.27 3.75
N GLN A 79 11.65 6.20 3.14
CA GLN A 79 12.13 5.67 1.86
C GLN A 79 10.94 5.35 0.97
N TRP A 80 11.16 5.42 -0.34
CA TRP A 80 10.18 4.98 -1.33
C TRP A 80 10.36 3.49 -1.61
N TRP A 81 9.27 2.73 -1.45
CA TRP A 81 9.23 1.30 -1.74
C TRP A 81 8.32 1.05 -2.94
N LYS A 82 8.87 0.46 -3.99
CA LYS A 82 8.14 0.07 -5.20
C LYS A 82 7.41 -1.25 -4.97
N GLY A 83 6.13 -1.35 -5.31
CA GLY A 83 5.43 -2.63 -5.18
C GLY A 83 4.22 -2.78 -6.07
N ASN A 84 3.89 -4.04 -6.37
CA ASN A 84 2.67 -4.39 -7.09
C ASN A 84 1.70 -5.11 -6.16
N LEU A 85 0.41 -4.81 -6.31
CA LEU A 85 -0.67 -5.26 -5.42
C LEU A 85 -1.67 -6.21 -6.10
N HIS A 86 -1.50 -6.49 -7.39
CA HIS A 86 -2.41 -7.33 -8.17
C HIS A 86 -1.63 -8.18 -9.19
N THR A 87 -1.57 -9.49 -8.95
CA THR A 87 -0.76 -10.47 -9.69
C THR A 87 -1.33 -11.88 -9.53
N HIS A 88 -1.41 -12.63 -10.63
CA HIS A 88 -1.96 -13.99 -10.68
C HIS A 88 -0.91 -15.03 -11.06
N SER A 89 -1.05 -16.24 -10.53
CA SER A 89 -0.13 -17.36 -10.75
C SER A 89 -0.88 -18.62 -11.18
N LEU A 90 -0.18 -19.75 -11.27
CA LEU A 90 -0.80 -21.07 -11.45
C LEU A 90 -1.74 -21.48 -10.30
N TRP A 91 -1.81 -20.72 -9.20
CA TRP A 91 -2.79 -20.92 -8.14
C TRP A 91 -4.20 -20.42 -8.52
N SER A 92 -4.34 -19.52 -9.49
CA SER A 92 -5.59 -19.27 -10.21
C SER A 92 -5.41 -19.56 -11.72
N ASP A 93 -5.31 -18.51 -12.50
CA ASP A 93 -5.42 -18.45 -13.95
C ASP A 93 -4.20 -17.80 -14.62
N GLY A 94 -3.23 -17.29 -13.85
CA GLY A 94 -1.90 -16.95 -14.33
C GLY A 94 -1.15 -18.17 -14.89
N ASP A 95 -0.07 -17.93 -15.63
CA ASP A 95 0.61 -18.95 -16.44
C ASP A 95 2.00 -19.38 -15.96
N ASP A 96 2.44 -18.95 -14.77
CA ASP A 96 3.72 -19.35 -14.19
C ASP A 96 3.65 -19.64 -12.67
N PHE A 97 4.67 -20.32 -12.14
CA PHE A 97 4.79 -20.66 -10.74
C PHE A 97 4.96 -19.40 -9.88
N PRO A 98 4.34 -19.32 -8.68
CA PRO A 98 4.33 -18.10 -7.87
C PRO A 98 5.74 -17.63 -7.49
N GLU A 99 6.69 -18.55 -7.26
CA GLU A 99 8.09 -18.21 -6.98
C GLU A 99 8.88 -17.76 -8.22
N MET A 100 8.50 -18.22 -9.43
CA MET A 100 9.08 -17.71 -10.67
C MET A 100 8.64 -16.26 -10.90
N ILE A 101 7.35 -15.98 -10.68
CA ILE A 101 6.75 -14.65 -10.77
C ILE A 101 7.36 -13.71 -9.74
N ALA A 102 7.38 -14.11 -8.46
CA ALA A 102 8.00 -13.35 -7.39
C ALA A 102 9.49 -13.05 -7.68
N GLY A 103 10.20 -14.05 -8.21
CA GLY A 103 11.58 -13.89 -8.66
C GLY A 103 11.74 -12.81 -9.74
N TRP A 104 10.82 -12.75 -10.72
CA TRP A 104 10.83 -11.70 -11.74
C TRP A 104 10.69 -10.30 -11.13
N TYR A 105 9.76 -10.09 -10.20
CA TYR A 105 9.58 -8.78 -9.55
C TYR A 105 10.81 -8.38 -8.72
N LEU A 106 11.43 -9.33 -8.01
CA LEU A 106 12.71 -9.11 -7.34
C LEU A 106 13.80 -8.69 -8.33
N ASP A 107 13.92 -9.38 -9.46
CA ASP A 107 14.90 -9.08 -10.52
C ASP A 107 14.64 -7.71 -11.20
N GLN A 108 13.39 -7.22 -11.16
CA GLN A 108 12.97 -5.89 -11.65
C GLN A 108 12.96 -4.80 -10.57
N GLU A 109 13.69 -5.02 -9.48
CA GLU A 109 13.90 -4.06 -8.39
C GLU A 109 12.61 -3.59 -7.71
N TYR A 110 11.56 -4.42 -7.71
CA TYR A 110 10.43 -4.21 -6.82
C TYR A 110 10.85 -4.54 -5.39
N ASN A 111 10.21 -3.88 -4.44
CA ASN A 111 10.43 -4.09 -3.01
C ASN A 111 9.33 -4.91 -2.35
N PHE A 112 8.13 -4.94 -2.91
CA PHE A 112 7.11 -5.86 -2.45
C PHE A 112 6.18 -6.32 -3.56
N LEU A 113 5.60 -7.49 -3.36
CA LEU A 113 4.63 -8.10 -4.25
C LEU A 113 3.51 -8.73 -3.42
N ALA A 114 2.27 -8.39 -3.74
CA ALA A 114 1.10 -9.12 -3.28
C ALA A 114 0.75 -10.21 -4.30
N LEU A 115 0.61 -11.45 -3.84
CA LEU A 115 0.14 -12.56 -4.69
C LEU A 115 -1.37 -12.69 -4.49
N SER A 116 -2.16 -12.30 -5.49
CA SER A 116 -3.59 -12.06 -5.36
C SER A 116 -4.42 -13.00 -6.24
N ASP A 117 -4.05 -14.27 -6.30
CA ASP A 117 -4.79 -15.28 -7.07
C ASP A 117 -6.29 -15.27 -6.72
N HIS A 118 -7.14 -15.55 -7.71
CA HIS A 118 -8.59 -15.53 -7.57
C HIS A 118 -9.11 -16.49 -6.48
N ASN A 119 -9.77 -15.91 -5.47
CA ASN A 119 -10.45 -16.62 -4.39
C ASN A 119 -9.58 -17.71 -3.74
N ILE A 120 -8.28 -17.45 -3.61
CA ILE A 120 -7.34 -18.36 -2.96
C ILE A 120 -6.11 -17.62 -2.46
N ILE A 121 -5.58 -18.08 -1.32
CA ILE A 121 -4.23 -17.76 -0.87
C ILE A 121 -3.34 -18.98 -1.11
N GLN A 122 -2.04 -18.77 -1.35
CA GLN A 122 -1.10 -19.86 -1.64
C GLN A 122 -0.73 -20.61 -0.35
N ASP A 123 -1.70 -21.32 0.23
CA ASP A 123 -1.54 -22.12 1.45
C ASP A 123 -1.92 -23.59 1.20
N GLY A 124 -1.26 -24.48 1.93
CA GLY A 124 -1.50 -25.92 1.87
C GLY A 124 -0.92 -26.63 0.66
N GLN A 125 -1.28 -27.91 0.54
CA GLN A 125 -0.75 -28.81 -0.49
C GLN A 125 -1.57 -28.73 -1.78
N ARG A 126 -0.91 -28.36 -2.88
CA ARG A 126 -1.56 -28.26 -4.19
C ARG A 126 -0.73 -28.92 -5.28
N TRP A 127 -1.41 -29.71 -6.11
CA TRP A 127 -0.83 -30.39 -7.27
C TRP A 127 -1.61 -30.01 -8.51
N MET A 128 -0.90 -29.81 -9.61
CA MET A 128 -1.51 -29.43 -10.88
C MET A 128 -0.98 -30.31 -12.00
N ALA A 129 -1.88 -30.86 -12.82
CA ALA A 129 -1.50 -31.64 -13.98
C ALA A 129 -0.63 -30.82 -14.93
N LEU A 130 0.52 -31.36 -15.34
CA LEU A 130 1.45 -30.70 -16.26
C LEU A 130 0.74 -30.32 -17.57
N GLN A 131 -0.13 -31.19 -18.08
CA GLN A 131 -0.94 -30.89 -19.27
C GLN A 131 -1.84 -29.65 -19.10
N SER A 132 -2.26 -29.33 -17.87
CA SER A 132 -3.02 -28.10 -17.60
C SER A 132 -2.12 -26.87 -17.50
N ILE A 133 -0.86 -27.03 -17.06
CA ILE A 133 0.14 -25.95 -17.06
C ILE A 133 0.50 -25.61 -18.51
N LEU A 134 0.83 -26.64 -19.32
CA LEU A 134 1.23 -26.49 -20.72
C LEU A 134 0.14 -25.91 -21.65
N LYS A 135 -1.12 -25.88 -21.22
CA LYS A 135 -2.20 -25.19 -21.96
C LYS A 135 -2.07 -23.67 -21.92
N ARG A 136 -1.43 -23.12 -20.89
CA ARG A 136 -1.28 -21.67 -20.67
C ARG A 136 0.18 -21.21 -20.73
N ALA A 137 1.11 -22.00 -20.19
CA ALA A 137 2.53 -21.69 -20.17
C ALA A 137 3.26 -21.95 -21.51
N GLU A 138 4.56 -21.64 -21.59
CA GLU A 138 5.43 -22.14 -22.65
C GLU A 138 5.79 -23.63 -22.46
N PRO A 139 6.11 -24.37 -23.55
CA PRO A 139 6.41 -25.80 -23.46
C PRO A 139 7.59 -26.16 -22.57
N ASP A 140 8.53 -25.24 -22.37
CA ASP A 140 9.75 -25.40 -21.58
C ASP A 140 9.63 -24.86 -20.14
N VAL A 141 8.41 -24.64 -19.65
CA VAL A 141 8.15 -24.05 -18.32
C VAL A 141 8.76 -24.87 -17.19
N LEU A 142 8.76 -26.21 -17.28
CA LEU A 142 9.36 -27.04 -16.24
C LEU A 142 10.89 -26.96 -16.27
N GLU A 143 11.48 -26.94 -17.45
CA GLU A 143 12.91 -26.81 -17.64
C GLU A 143 13.41 -25.47 -17.07
N LYS A 144 12.68 -24.38 -17.31
CA LYS A 144 12.97 -23.06 -16.71
C LYS A 144 12.84 -23.09 -15.19
N TYR A 145 11.79 -23.72 -14.69
CA TYR A 145 11.53 -23.83 -13.25
C TYR A 145 12.62 -24.64 -12.53
N GLN A 146 13.02 -25.79 -13.11
CA GLN A 146 14.14 -26.62 -12.66
C GLN A 146 15.48 -25.87 -12.76
N ALA A 147 15.70 -25.12 -13.84
CA ALA A 147 16.93 -24.35 -13.99
C ALA A 147 17.09 -23.26 -12.92
N ARG A 148 15.99 -22.65 -12.47
CA ARG A 148 16.02 -21.59 -11.45
C ARG A 148 16.14 -22.15 -10.02
N PHE A 149 15.39 -23.20 -9.68
CA PHE A 149 15.28 -23.68 -8.29
C PHE A 149 15.91 -25.06 -8.02
N GLY A 150 16.32 -25.77 -9.06
CA GLY A 150 16.95 -27.09 -8.98
C GLY A 150 15.96 -28.25 -8.93
N ASP A 151 16.44 -29.44 -9.28
CA ASP A 151 15.63 -30.66 -9.38
C ASP A 151 15.02 -31.08 -8.04
N ASP A 152 15.73 -30.86 -6.92
CA ASP A 152 15.25 -31.18 -5.57
C ASP A 152 14.08 -30.29 -5.14
N TRP A 153 13.94 -29.10 -5.73
CA TRP A 153 12.82 -28.19 -5.46
C TRP A 153 11.57 -28.60 -6.23
N VAL A 154 11.73 -28.94 -7.51
CA VAL A 154 10.61 -29.23 -8.43
C VAL A 154 10.07 -30.64 -8.19
N GLU A 155 9.02 -30.71 -7.36
CA GLU A 155 8.36 -31.96 -7.06
C GLU A 155 7.32 -32.32 -8.10
N THR A 156 7.44 -33.55 -8.61
CA THR A 156 6.48 -34.14 -9.55
C THR A 156 5.96 -35.47 -9.02
N ARG A 157 4.75 -35.85 -9.45
CA ARG A 157 4.18 -37.18 -9.17
C ARG A 157 3.38 -37.69 -10.36
N GLY A 158 3.24 -39.01 -10.45
CA GLY A 158 2.60 -39.65 -11.60
C GLY A 158 3.56 -39.76 -12.79
N GLU A 159 3.03 -40.23 -13.93
CA GLU A 159 3.81 -40.51 -15.14
C GLU A 159 2.97 -40.20 -16.39
N GLY A 160 3.65 -39.89 -17.50
CA GLY A 160 3.01 -39.62 -18.79
C GLY A 160 1.94 -38.53 -18.70
N ASP A 161 0.75 -38.79 -19.23
CA ASP A 161 -0.37 -37.84 -19.26
C ASP A 161 -0.96 -37.53 -17.87
N LYS A 162 -0.59 -38.30 -16.85
CA LYS A 162 -1.00 -38.08 -15.44
C LYS A 162 0.08 -37.40 -14.60
N LEU A 163 1.14 -36.90 -15.24
CA LEU A 163 2.19 -36.17 -14.54
C LEU A 163 1.61 -34.88 -13.94
N GLU A 164 1.82 -34.69 -12.65
CA GLU A 164 1.45 -33.50 -11.90
C GLU A 164 2.70 -32.86 -11.30
N VAL A 165 2.67 -31.54 -11.18
CA VAL A 165 3.70 -30.73 -10.55
C VAL A 165 3.12 -30.10 -9.28
N ARG A 166 3.89 -30.09 -8.20
CA ARG A 166 3.47 -29.43 -6.95
C ARG A 166 3.58 -27.92 -7.10
N LEU A 167 2.52 -27.21 -6.77
CA LEU A 167 2.57 -25.75 -6.59
C LEU A 167 2.96 -25.47 -5.14
N LYS A 168 4.02 -24.68 -4.94
CA LYS A 168 4.56 -24.42 -3.60
C LYS A 168 3.71 -23.37 -2.88
N PRO A 169 3.36 -23.59 -1.60
CA PRO A 169 2.71 -22.56 -0.79
C PRO A 169 3.70 -21.45 -0.43
N LEU A 170 3.16 -20.28 -0.10
CA LEU A 170 3.91 -19.04 0.16
C LEU A 170 4.93 -19.21 1.30
N ASP A 171 4.58 -19.94 2.36
CA ASP A 171 5.46 -20.17 3.50
C ASP A 171 6.72 -20.98 3.14
N GLU A 172 6.64 -21.84 2.11
CA GLU A 172 7.78 -22.61 1.62
C GLU A 172 8.73 -21.79 0.76
N PHE A 173 8.23 -20.99 -0.19
CA PHE A 173 9.10 -20.27 -1.13
C PHE A 173 9.46 -18.85 -0.69
N ALA A 174 8.66 -18.21 0.18
CA ALA A 174 8.96 -16.85 0.63
C ALA A 174 10.36 -16.72 1.28
N PRO A 175 10.83 -17.65 2.14
CA PRO A 175 12.18 -17.58 2.71
C PRO A 175 13.31 -17.64 1.68
N LEU A 176 13.08 -18.14 0.46
CA LEU A 176 14.08 -18.18 -0.60
C LEU A 176 14.27 -16.82 -1.30
N LEU A 177 13.22 -16.00 -1.33
CA LEU A 177 13.18 -14.77 -2.11
C LEU A 177 13.17 -13.51 -1.24
N GLN A 178 12.55 -13.58 -0.05
CA GLN A 178 12.46 -12.44 0.83
C GLN A 178 13.80 -12.09 1.43
N GLN A 179 14.13 -10.81 1.35
CA GLN A 179 15.33 -10.26 1.96
C GLN A 179 14.98 -8.95 2.66
N ALA A 180 15.42 -8.83 3.93
CA ALA A 180 15.14 -7.66 4.75
C ALA A 180 15.57 -6.37 4.05
N ASN A 181 14.68 -5.38 4.03
CA ASN A 181 14.87 -4.08 3.36
C ASN A 181 15.16 -4.18 1.85
N GLN A 182 14.83 -5.29 1.20
CA GLN A 182 14.97 -5.45 -0.24
C GLN A 182 13.70 -5.96 -0.89
N PHE A 183 13.13 -7.07 -0.41
CA PHE A 183 11.98 -7.70 -1.05
C PHE A 183 11.07 -8.42 -0.05
N LEU A 184 9.77 -8.15 -0.15
CA LEU A 184 8.72 -8.64 0.73
C LEU A 184 7.59 -9.27 -0.10
N LEU A 185 7.16 -10.47 0.28
CA LEU A 185 5.98 -11.11 -0.28
C LEU A 185 4.83 -10.97 0.70
N ILE A 186 3.67 -10.54 0.18
CA ILE A 186 2.50 -10.28 0.99
C ILE A 186 1.38 -11.23 0.56
N PRO A 187 0.81 -12.05 1.46
CA PRO A 187 -0.35 -12.87 1.12
C PRO A 187 -1.52 -11.95 0.77
N ALA A 188 -2.15 -12.21 -0.37
CA ALA A 188 -3.35 -11.51 -0.80
C ALA A 188 -4.27 -12.47 -1.54
N GLU A 189 -5.44 -11.99 -1.92
CA GLU A 189 -6.32 -12.66 -2.87
C GLU A 189 -7.05 -11.61 -3.70
N GLU A 190 -7.55 -12.02 -4.85
CA GLU A 190 -8.62 -11.33 -5.55
C GLU A 190 -9.96 -11.99 -5.22
N ILE A 191 -10.82 -11.26 -4.52
CA ILE A 191 -12.21 -11.66 -4.28
C ILE A 191 -12.97 -11.41 -5.58
N SER A 192 -12.98 -12.41 -6.46
CA SER A 192 -13.76 -12.39 -7.69
C SER A 192 -15.21 -12.76 -7.42
N ASP A 193 -16.12 -11.83 -7.73
CA ASP A 193 -17.55 -11.97 -7.55
C ASP A 193 -18.30 -11.34 -8.74
N SER A 194 -19.63 -11.37 -8.73
CA SER A 194 -20.43 -10.76 -9.79
C SER A 194 -21.81 -10.35 -9.31
N ALA A 195 -22.36 -9.30 -9.92
CA ALA A 195 -23.76 -8.91 -9.78
C ALA A 195 -24.26 -8.27 -11.07
N GLU A 196 -25.56 -8.38 -11.33
CA GLU A 196 -26.21 -7.73 -12.49
C GLU A 196 -25.58 -8.12 -13.84
N GLY A 197 -24.99 -9.32 -13.92
CA GLY A 197 -24.28 -9.81 -15.11
C GLY A 197 -22.91 -9.17 -15.34
N LYS A 198 -22.37 -8.44 -14.35
CA LYS A 198 -21.09 -7.74 -14.39
C LYS A 198 -20.11 -8.35 -13.38
N PRO A 199 -18.81 -8.46 -13.71
CA PRO A 199 -17.79 -8.87 -12.76
C PRO A 199 -17.52 -7.77 -11.74
N VAL A 200 -17.41 -8.12 -10.47
CA VAL A 200 -17.05 -7.19 -9.39
C VAL A 200 -15.92 -7.81 -8.62
N HIS A 201 -14.73 -7.26 -8.77
CA HIS A 201 -13.51 -7.82 -8.21
C HIS A 201 -12.87 -6.87 -7.21
N MET A 202 -12.40 -7.41 -6.10
CA MET A 202 -11.74 -6.64 -5.04
C MET A 202 -10.54 -7.41 -4.52
N ASN A 203 -9.39 -6.78 -4.45
CA ASN A 203 -8.24 -7.37 -3.77
C ASN A 203 -8.29 -7.09 -2.28
N ALA A 204 -7.79 -8.05 -1.51
CA ALA A 204 -7.50 -7.87 -0.10
C ALA A 204 -6.05 -8.29 0.19
N THR A 205 -5.22 -7.31 0.55
CA THR A 205 -3.78 -7.53 0.81
C THR A 205 -3.48 -7.70 2.30
N ASN A 206 -2.49 -8.54 2.59
CA ASN A 206 -2.00 -8.92 3.93
C ASN A 206 -2.97 -9.83 4.70
N LEU A 207 -3.74 -10.64 4.00
CA LEU A 207 -4.72 -11.55 4.60
C LEU A 207 -4.09 -12.59 5.52
N ARG A 208 -4.86 -12.97 6.54
CA ARG A 208 -4.58 -14.16 7.36
C ARG A 208 -5.30 -15.38 6.81
N GLU A 209 -6.55 -15.20 6.40
CA GLU A 209 -7.43 -16.24 5.89
C GLU A 209 -8.14 -15.72 4.64
N ILE A 210 -8.46 -16.64 3.73
CA ILE A 210 -9.25 -16.38 2.52
C ILE A 210 -10.63 -15.75 2.86
N ILE A 211 -11.08 -14.78 2.08
CA ILE A 211 -12.43 -14.21 2.12
C ILE A 211 -13.26 -14.89 1.03
N GLN A 212 -14.35 -15.54 1.44
CA GLN A 212 -15.30 -16.11 0.48
C GLN A 212 -16.13 -14.99 -0.15
N PRO A 213 -16.34 -15.00 -1.49
CA PRO A 213 -17.29 -14.09 -2.14
C PRO A 213 -18.67 -14.21 -1.51
N LEU A 214 -19.21 -13.09 -1.03
CA LEU A 214 -20.48 -13.04 -0.33
C LEU A 214 -21.67 -12.71 -1.25
N GLY A 215 -21.41 -12.28 -2.49
CA GLY A 215 -22.44 -11.91 -3.44
C GLY A 215 -23.26 -10.68 -3.02
N GLY A 216 -24.32 -10.43 -3.78
CA GLY A 216 -25.23 -9.30 -3.60
C GLY A 216 -26.21 -9.23 -4.76
N ALA A 217 -27.34 -8.53 -4.58
CA ALA A 217 -28.30 -8.33 -5.66
C ALA A 217 -27.85 -7.24 -6.65
N THR A 218 -26.99 -6.32 -6.21
CA THR A 218 -26.44 -5.22 -7.00
C THR A 218 -24.92 -5.16 -6.91
N VAL A 219 -24.28 -4.48 -7.86
CA VAL A 219 -22.83 -4.20 -7.84
C VAL A 219 -22.41 -3.59 -6.49
N ARG A 220 -23.17 -2.62 -5.99
CA ARG A 220 -22.90 -1.94 -4.72
C ARG A 220 -23.01 -2.87 -3.52
N GLU A 221 -23.99 -3.77 -3.51
CA GLU A 221 -24.13 -4.75 -2.42
C GLU A 221 -22.98 -5.74 -2.40
N VAL A 222 -22.53 -6.23 -3.57
CA VAL A 222 -21.34 -7.10 -3.65
C VAL A 222 -20.11 -6.40 -3.08
N MET A 223 -19.84 -5.17 -3.53
CA MET A 223 -18.72 -4.37 -3.02
C MET A 223 -18.80 -4.20 -1.50
N GLN A 224 -19.97 -3.83 -0.97
CA GLN A 224 -20.17 -3.62 0.46
C GLN A 224 -20.02 -4.90 1.29
N ASN A 225 -20.54 -6.03 0.78
CA ASN A 225 -20.48 -7.30 1.50
C ASN A 225 -19.04 -7.82 1.57
N ASN A 226 -18.33 -7.86 0.44
CA ASN A 226 -16.96 -8.35 0.39
C ASN A 226 -16.02 -7.43 1.19
N LEU A 227 -16.13 -6.12 1.04
CA LEU A 227 -15.38 -5.15 1.87
C LEU A 227 -15.62 -5.35 3.37
N ARG A 228 -16.89 -5.52 3.79
CA ARG A 228 -17.23 -5.75 5.19
C ARG A 228 -16.50 -6.97 5.74
N SER A 229 -16.44 -8.06 4.96
CA SER A 229 -15.74 -9.28 5.37
C SER A 229 -14.24 -9.05 5.57
N VAL A 230 -13.60 -8.25 4.70
CA VAL A 230 -12.19 -7.85 4.86
C VAL A 230 -12.02 -7.03 6.15
N LEU A 231 -12.86 -6.02 6.38
CA LEU A 231 -12.79 -5.16 7.57
C LEU A 231 -13.07 -5.92 8.87
N GLU A 232 -13.95 -6.93 8.84
CA GLU A 232 -14.20 -7.82 9.97
C GLU A 232 -12.96 -8.70 10.27
N GLN A 233 -12.25 -9.18 9.24
CA GLN A 233 -10.99 -9.89 9.44
C GLN A 233 -9.90 -8.97 10.00
N GLU A 234 -9.74 -7.76 9.46
CA GLU A 234 -8.81 -6.75 10.00
C GLU A 234 -9.08 -6.50 11.48
N LYS A 235 -10.34 -6.25 11.84
CA LYS A 235 -10.75 -5.99 13.23
C LYS A 235 -10.53 -7.19 14.15
N SER A 236 -10.88 -8.40 13.72
CA SER A 236 -10.80 -9.59 14.57
C SER A 236 -9.37 -10.10 14.75
N THR A 237 -8.51 -9.91 13.76
CA THR A 237 -7.11 -10.34 13.80
C THR A 237 -6.17 -9.27 14.35
N GLY A 238 -6.56 -7.99 14.31
CA GLY A 238 -5.70 -6.85 14.61
C GLY A 238 -4.61 -6.59 13.57
N ARG A 239 -4.68 -7.28 12.42
CA ARG A 239 -3.72 -7.17 11.31
C ARG A 239 -4.16 -6.05 10.36
N GLN A 240 -3.22 -5.23 9.92
CA GLN A 240 -3.48 -4.23 8.89
C GLN A 240 -3.81 -4.91 7.57
N LEU A 241 -4.99 -4.66 7.03
CA LEU A 241 -5.41 -5.12 5.70
C LEU A 241 -5.60 -3.91 4.78
N LEU A 242 -5.39 -4.15 3.49
CA LEU A 242 -5.64 -3.16 2.44
C LEU A 242 -6.64 -3.76 1.43
N PRO A 243 -7.95 -3.54 1.61
CA PRO A 243 -8.90 -3.76 0.52
C PRO A 243 -8.69 -2.71 -0.58
N HIS A 244 -8.93 -3.09 -1.83
CA HIS A 244 -9.12 -2.16 -2.93
C HIS A 244 -10.05 -2.74 -4.00
N LEU A 245 -10.75 -1.88 -4.72
CA LEU A 245 -11.55 -2.28 -5.88
C LEU A 245 -10.66 -2.40 -7.13
N ASN A 246 -10.77 -3.54 -7.81
CA ASN A 246 -10.02 -3.79 -9.04
C ASN A 246 -10.76 -3.22 -10.26
N HIS A 247 -9.98 -2.67 -11.19
CA HIS A 247 -10.34 -2.31 -12.57
C HIS A 247 -11.84 -2.03 -12.80
N PRO A 248 -12.42 -0.94 -12.25
CA PRO A 248 -13.88 -0.73 -12.25
C PRO A 248 -14.50 -0.64 -13.66
N ASN A 249 -13.72 -0.24 -14.67
CA ASN A 249 -14.15 -0.20 -16.07
C ASN A 249 -14.01 -1.54 -16.82
N PHE A 250 -13.53 -2.61 -16.18
CA PHE A 250 -13.60 -3.94 -16.78
C PHE A 250 -15.07 -4.32 -16.99
N HIS A 251 -15.46 -4.51 -18.25
CA HIS A 251 -16.87 -4.60 -18.68
C HIS A 251 -17.79 -3.44 -18.20
N TYR A 252 -17.21 -2.27 -17.89
CA TYR A 252 -17.93 -1.13 -17.31
C TYR A 252 -18.80 -1.55 -16.11
N ALA A 253 -18.24 -2.40 -15.26
CA ALA A 253 -18.97 -3.03 -14.17
C ALA A 253 -19.45 -2.02 -13.12
N VAL A 254 -18.56 -1.12 -12.70
CA VAL A 254 -18.79 -0.20 -11.58
C VAL A 254 -18.90 1.23 -12.07
N THR A 255 -19.87 1.98 -11.57
CA THR A 255 -20.03 3.41 -11.89
C THR A 255 -19.31 4.31 -10.88
N ALA A 256 -19.13 5.60 -11.21
CA ALA A 256 -18.59 6.57 -10.26
C ALA A 256 -19.49 6.70 -9.01
N GLU A 257 -20.80 6.60 -9.19
CA GLU A 257 -21.78 6.62 -8.12
C GLU A 257 -21.64 5.40 -7.21
N ASP A 258 -21.47 4.20 -7.77
CA ASP A 258 -21.23 2.99 -6.97
C ASP A 258 -19.95 3.12 -6.14
N LEU A 259 -18.87 3.56 -6.78
CA LEU A 259 -17.58 3.79 -6.11
C LEU A 259 -17.68 4.83 -4.99
N ALA A 260 -18.43 5.91 -5.22
CA ALA A 260 -18.63 6.97 -4.23
C ALA A 260 -19.39 6.48 -3.00
N HIS A 261 -20.43 5.67 -3.17
CA HIS A 261 -21.35 5.30 -2.09
C HIS A 261 -20.87 4.12 -1.22
N VAL A 262 -19.85 3.37 -1.65
CA VAL A 262 -19.17 2.40 -0.77
C VAL A 262 -18.09 3.13 0.02
N ILE A 263 -18.49 3.98 0.96
CA ILE A 263 -17.62 4.94 1.67
C ILE A 263 -16.42 4.28 2.36
N HIS A 264 -16.60 3.07 2.91
CA HIS A 264 -15.52 2.35 3.56
C HIS A 264 -14.44 1.85 2.59
N GLU A 265 -14.73 1.79 1.29
CA GLU A 265 -13.71 1.51 0.28
C GLU A 265 -12.90 2.79 0.07
N GLN A 266 -11.61 2.74 0.34
CA GLN A 266 -10.72 3.89 0.22
C GLN A 266 -9.80 3.78 -0.99
N PHE A 267 -9.70 2.61 -1.62
CA PHE A 267 -8.73 2.35 -2.67
C PHE A 267 -9.39 1.73 -3.90
N PHE A 268 -8.91 2.13 -5.07
CA PHE A 268 -9.31 1.52 -6.33
C PHE A 268 -8.16 1.63 -7.34
N GLU A 269 -8.19 0.79 -8.36
CA GLU A 269 -7.21 0.85 -9.45
C GLU A 269 -7.50 2.04 -10.37
N ILE A 270 -6.69 3.10 -10.24
CA ILE A 270 -6.66 4.24 -11.18
C ILE A 270 -5.98 3.85 -12.50
N TYR A 271 -5.10 2.84 -12.46
CA TYR A 271 -4.48 2.24 -13.63
C TYR A 271 -4.34 0.73 -13.40
N ASN A 272 -4.69 -0.04 -14.43
CA ASN A 272 -4.49 -1.49 -14.44
C ASN A 272 -3.80 -1.88 -15.76
N GLY A 273 -2.76 -2.73 -15.65
CA GLY A 273 -1.94 -3.19 -16.77
C GLY A 273 -2.59 -4.22 -17.69
N HIS A 274 -3.75 -4.77 -17.33
CA HIS A 274 -4.47 -5.76 -18.10
C HIS A 274 -5.10 -5.13 -19.36
N PRO A 275 -4.81 -5.64 -20.58
CA PRO A 275 -5.22 -5.01 -21.84
C PRO A 275 -6.73 -5.07 -22.10
N GLY A 276 -7.47 -5.91 -21.36
CA GLY A 276 -8.93 -5.98 -21.40
C GLY A 276 -9.65 -4.90 -20.60
N VAL A 277 -8.93 -4.08 -19.82
CA VAL A 277 -9.52 -3.01 -19.00
C VAL A 277 -9.76 -1.77 -19.86
N ASN A 278 -10.97 -1.19 -19.79
CA ASN A 278 -11.33 0.00 -20.55
C ASN A 278 -10.81 1.29 -19.88
N GLN A 279 -9.49 1.42 -19.77
CA GLN A 279 -8.78 2.50 -19.07
C GLN A 279 -9.22 3.90 -19.53
N LEU A 280 -9.31 4.10 -20.85
CA LEU A 280 -9.63 5.38 -21.48
C LEU A 280 -11.14 5.67 -21.57
N GLY A 281 -12.00 4.71 -21.21
CA GLY A 281 -13.43 4.79 -21.50
C GLY A 281 -13.72 4.72 -23.01
N ASP A 282 -14.90 5.18 -23.41
CA ASP A 282 -15.31 5.31 -24.81
C ASP A 282 -16.27 6.50 -24.98
N HIS A 283 -17.02 6.56 -26.09
CA HIS A 283 -17.99 7.62 -26.35
C HIS A 283 -19.23 7.63 -25.42
N GLU A 284 -19.54 6.52 -24.76
CA GLU A 284 -20.67 6.35 -23.83
C GLU A 284 -20.21 6.29 -22.37
N HIS A 285 -18.95 5.91 -22.12
CA HIS A 285 -18.40 5.67 -20.80
C HIS A 285 -17.19 6.56 -20.51
N ILE A 286 -17.18 7.17 -19.32
CA ILE A 286 -16.06 8.00 -18.86
C ILE A 286 -14.78 7.18 -18.61
N SER A 287 -13.62 7.83 -18.71
CA SER A 287 -12.33 7.22 -18.35
C SER A 287 -12.24 6.95 -16.85
N ILE A 288 -11.33 6.05 -16.44
CA ILE A 288 -11.08 5.76 -15.02
C ILE A 288 -10.68 7.03 -14.25
N GLU A 289 -9.88 7.91 -14.84
CA GLU A 289 -9.49 9.18 -14.20
C GLU A 289 -10.67 10.10 -13.96
N HIS A 290 -11.58 10.23 -14.94
CA HIS A 290 -12.76 11.07 -14.76
C HIS A 290 -13.76 10.41 -13.78
N MET A 291 -13.87 9.07 -13.79
CA MET A 291 -14.63 8.33 -12.78
C MET A 291 -14.14 8.63 -11.37
N TRP A 292 -12.81 8.66 -11.16
CA TRP A 292 -12.22 9.02 -9.88
C TRP A 292 -12.64 10.41 -9.42
N ASP A 293 -12.59 11.38 -10.34
CA ASP A 293 -12.93 12.76 -10.02
C ASP A 293 -14.42 12.94 -9.70
N VAL A 294 -15.31 12.26 -10.44
CA VAL A 294 -16.76 12.25 -10.16
C VAL A 294 -17.04 11.59 -8.81
N ALA A 295 -16.42 10.44 -8.54
CA ALA A 295 -16.62 9.74 -7.27
C ALA A 295 -16.17 10.59 -6.08
N ASN A 296 -15.01 11.26 -6.18
CA ASN A 296 -14.52 12.17 -5.15
C ASN A 296 -15.37 13.45 -5.03
N ALA A 297 -15.91 13.97 -6.12
CA ALA A 297 -16.87 15.07 -6.07
C ALA A 297 -18.12 14.68 -5.26
N ILE A 298 -18.67 13.49 -5.49
CA ILE A 298 -19.80 12.95 -4.72
C ILE A 298 -19.43 12.79 -3.24
N ARG A 299 -18.27 12.17 -2.95
CA ARG A 299 -17.83 11.93 -1.57
C ARG A 299 -17.67 13.23 -0.77
N LEU A 300 -16.97 14.21 -1.34
CA LEU A 300 -16.62 15.44 -0.63
C LEU A 300 -17.76 16.47 -0.64
N ALA A 301 -18.55 16.57 -1.70
CA ALA A 301 -19.59 17.60 -1.80
C ALA A 301 -20.94 17.16 -1.22
N VAL A 302 -21.25 15.85 -1.24
CA VAL A 302 -22.58 15.32 -0.92
C VAL A 302 -22.57 14.35 0.26
N LEU A 303 -21.61 13.42 0.30
CA LEU A 303 -21.63 12.32 1.28
C LEU A 303 -20.86 12.64 2.57
N ASP A 304 -20.12 13.74 2.62
CA ASP A 304 -19.26 14.12 3.75
C ASP A 304 -18.27 12.98 4.10
N ALA A 305 -17.56 12.50 3.07
CA ALA A 305 -16.69 11.34 3.14
C ALA A 305 -15.28 11.63 2.60
N GLU A 306 -14.28 10.94 3.13
CA GLU A 306 -12.88 11.02 2.66
C GLU A 306 -12.78 10.60 1.17
N PRO A 307 -11.86 11.21 0.39
CA PRO A 307 -11.70 10.88 -1.01
C PRO A 307 -11.14 9.47 -1.18
N LEU A 308 -11.46 8.86 -2.32
CA LEU A 308 -10.80 7.66 -2.83
C LEU A 308 -9.35 7.97 -3.18
N LEU A 309 -8.50 6.98 -2.93
CA LEU A 309 -7.10 6.95 -3.28
C LEU A 309 -6.89 5.98 -4.46
N GLY A 310 -6.08 6.39 -5.43
CA GLY A 310 -5.85 5.64 -6.66
C GLY A 310 -4.55 4.84 -6.59
N ILE A 311 -4.59 3.55 -6.88
CA ILE A 311 -3.42 2.68 -7.04
C ILE A 311 -3.21 2.28 -8.51
N ALA A 312 -1.96 2.02 -8.90
CA ALA A 312 -1.64 1.40 -10.18
C ALA A 312 -1.14 -0.02 -9.96
N THR A 313 -1.59 -0.94 -10.80
CA THR A 313 -1.25 -2.36 -10.70
C THR A 313 -1.03 -2.98 -12.08
N ASP A 314 -0.42 -4.16 -12.10
CA ASP A 314 -0.23 -4.93 -13.33
C ASP A 314 -1.46 -5.74 -13.71
N ASP A 315 -2.02 -6.46 -12.73
CA ASP A 315 -3.02 -7.52 -12.94
C ASP A 315 -2.51 -8.58 -13.93
N SER A 316 -1.29 -9.03 -13.65
CA SER A 316 -0.50 -9.86 -14.54
C SER A 316 -0.91 -11.32 -14.51
N HIS A 317 -1.02 -11.92 -15.69
CA HIS A 317 -1.37 -13.33 -15.92
C HIS A 317 -0.38 -14.03 -16.85
N GLU A 318 0.25 -13.30 -17.77
CA GLU A 318 1.17 -13.85 -18.78
C GLU A 318 2.64 -13.45 -18.51
N TYR A 319 3.44 -14.44 -18.11
CA TYR A 319 4.86 -14.31 -17.78
C TYR A 319 5.77 -14.95 -18.83
N HIS A 320 5.17 -15.69 -19.76
CA HIS A 320 5.83 -16.19 -20.95
C HIS A 320 5.70 -15.17 -22.08
N GLY A 321 6.53 -15.23 -23.13
CA GLY A 321 6.70 -14.15 -24.14
C GLY A 321 5.48 -13.84 -25.03
N LYS A 322 4.28 -14.25 -24.63
CA LYS A 322 3.01 -14.08 -25.32
C LYS A 322 2.43 -12.67 -25.07
N PRO A 323 1.67 -12.11 -26.02
CA PRO A 323 0.86 -10.92 -25.76
C PRO A 323 -0.21 -11.22 -24.70
N GLY A 324 -0.47 -10.26 -23.81
CA GLY A 324 -1.44 -10.42 -22.72
C GLY A 324 -1.28 -9.35 -21.64
N ALA A 325 -1.82 -9.63 -20.45
CA ALA A 325 -1.58 -8.97 -19.18
C ALA A 325 -0.21 -9.36 -18.59
N ARG A 326 0.82 -8.67 -19.08
CA ARG A 326 2.22 -8.89 -18.68
C ARG A 326 2.60 -8.07 -17.44
N PRO A 327 3.59 -8.52 -16.65
CA PRO A 327 4.03 -7.78 -15.47
C PRO A 327 4.82 -6.51 -15.84
N GLY A 328 4.91 -5.55 -14.91
CA GLY A 328 5.72 -4.33 -15.06
C GLY A 328 5.05 -3.16 -15.76
N ARG A 329 3.72 -3.08 -15.72
CA ARG A 329 2.90 -2.03 -16.34
C ARG A 329 2.39 -0.98 -15.35
N GLY A 330 2.11 -1.36 -14.10
CA GLY A 330 1.58 -0.50 -13.06
C GLY A 330 2.06 -0.89 -11.68
N TRP A 331 2.36 0.09 -10.84
CA TRP A 331 2.79 -0.14 -9.46
C TRP A 331 2.53 1.06 -8.57
N VAL A 332 2.59 0.81 -7.26
CA VAL A 332 2.60 1.87 -6.25
C VAL A 332 4.03 2.13 -5.77
N MET A 333 4.28 3.38 -5.39
CA MET A 333 5.50 3.82 -4.74
C MET A 333 5.09 4.35 -3.37
N VAL A 334 5.43 3.62 -2.32
CA VAL A 334 4.94 3.86 -0.95
C VAL A 334 6.06 4.46 -0.10
N GLN A 335 5.79 5.60 0.53
CA GLN A 335 6.75 6.25 1.41
C GLN A 335 6.62 5.71 2.83
N SER A 336 7.62 4.94 3.29
CA SER A 336 7.59 4.32 4.61
C SER A 336 8.99 4.21 5.20
N PRO A 337 9.14 4.32 6.54
CA PRO A 337 10.42 4.06 7.21
C PRO A 337 10.87 2.59 7.10
N PHE A 338 9.93 1.65 6.93
CA PHE A 338 10.20 0.22 6.96
C PHE A 338 9.48 -0.52 5.83
N LEU A 339 10.16 -1.53 5.28
CA LEU A 339 9.59 -2.48 4.34
C LEU A 339 8.93 -3.65 5.12
N THR A 340 7.72 -3.41 5.62
CA THR A 340 6.87 -4.41 6.28
C THR A 340 5.42 -4.20 5.85
N PRO A 341 4.57 -5.24 5.83
CA PRO A 341 3.18 -5.09 5.42
C PRO A 341 2.45 -4.00 6.22
N GLU A 342 2.63 -3.97 7.54
CA GLU A 342 1.94 -3.05 8.43
C GLU A 342 2.29 -1.59 8.15
N TYR A 343 3.59 -1.28 7.99
CA TYR A 343 4.03 0.09 7.71
C TYR A 343 3.67 0.55 6.30
N LEU A 344 3.76 -0.33 5.31
CA LEU A 344 3.34 -0.02 3.94
C LEU A 344 1.85 0.30 3.88
N ILE A 345 1.01 -0.54 4.50
CA ILE A 345 -0.45 -0.36 4.51
C ILE A 345 -0.82 0.91 5.28
N LEU A 346 -0.20 1.18 6.43
CA LEU A 346 -0.45 2.41 7.18
C LEU A 346 -0.04 3.67 6.41
N ALA A 347 1.09 3.61 5.68
CA ALA A 347 1.50 4.69 4.79
C ALA A 347 0.48 4.92 3.67
N MET A 348 -0.01 3.85 3.03
CA MET A 348 -1.05 3.93 2.00
C MET A 348 -2.37 4.49 2.52
N LYS A 349 -2.86 4.02 3.68
CA LYS A 349 -4.05 4.55 4.40
C LYS A 349 -3.90 6.02 4.77
N SER A 350 -2.67 6.51 4.89
CA SER A 350 -2.36 7.93 5.14
C SER A 350 -2.08 8.72 3.87
N ALA A 351 -2.34 8.15 2.68
CA ALA A 351 -2.06 8.71 1.36
C ALA A 351 -0.56 9.03 1.09
N ASN A 352 0.37 8.44 1.84
CA ASN A 352 1.82 8.58 1.66
C ASN A 352 2.33 7.64 0.55
N PHE A 353 1.76 7.74 -0.64
CA PHE A 353 2.16 6.97 -1.80
C PHE A 353 1.76 7.67 -3.11
N TYR A 354 2.29 7.21 -4.24
CA TYR A 354 1.76 7.57 -5.56
C TYR A 354 1.66 6.33 -6.46
N ALA A 355 0.80 6.40 -7.46
CA ALA A 355 0.63 5.36 -8.47
C ALA A 355 1.50 5.68 -9.70
N SER A 356 2.04 4.67 -10.38
CA SER A 356 2.93 4.87 -11.53
C SER A 356 2.80 3.77 -12.58
N SER A 357 2.97 4.17 -13.84
CA SER A 357 3.23 3.31 -15.00
C SER A 357 4.54 3.71 -15.67
N GLY A 358 5.56 4.07 -14.88
CA GLY A 358 6.92 4.34 -15.38
C GLY A 358 7.52 5.68 -15.01
N VAL A 359 6.75 6.63 -14.48
CA VAL A 359 7.31 7.88 -13.94
C VAL A 359 7.71 7.70 -12.48
N THR A 360 8.91 8.15 -12.14
CA THR A 360 9.41 8.17 -10.76
C THR A 360 9.33 9.59 -10.19
N LEU A 361 8.79 9.72 -8.98
CA LEU A 361 8.76 10.96 -8.22
C LEU A 361 9.72 10.81 -7.04
N GLY A 362 10.69 11.71 -6.91
CA GLY A 362 11.60 11.77 -5.77
C GLY A 362 10.91 12.30 -4.52
N ALA A 363 9.93 13.19 -4.70
CA ALA A 363 9.15 13.79 -3.62
C ALA A 363 7.73 14.15 -4.12
N VAL A 364 6.77 14.03 -3.21
CA VAL A 364 5.38 14.47 -3.37
C VAL A 364 4.99 15.15 -2.07
N ASP A 365 5.03 16.48 -2.05
CA ASP A 365 4.87 17.25 -0.82
C ASP A 365 3.64 18.15 -0.91
N PHE A 366 2.76 18.06 0.08
CA PHE A 366 1.67 19.01 0.28
C PHE A 366 1.92 19.83 1.55
N ASP A 367 2.23 21.11 1.37
CA ASP A 367 2.38 22.05 2.47
C ASP A 367 1.01 22.56 2.90
N ALA A 368 0.57 22.20 4.11
CA ALA A 368 -0.77 22.51 4.61
C ALA A 368 -0.98 24.01 4.93
N GLU A 369 0.08 24.76 5.23
CA GLU A 369 0.00 26.18 5.60
C GLU A 369 -0.20 27.05 4.36
N SER A 370 0.65 26.85 3.36
CA SER A 370 0.58 27.54 2.07
C SER A 370 -0.45 26.91 1.11
N ARG A 371 -0.92 25.69 1.41
CA ARG A 371 -1.79 24.84 0.56
C ARG A 371 -1.16 24.58 -0.82
N THR A 372 0.11 24.21 -0.84
CA THR A 372 0.87 24.01 -2.07
C THR A 372 1.25 22.55 -2.26
N LEU A 373 0.85 21.94 -3.39
CA LEU A 373 1.35 20.64 -3.84
C LEU A 373 2.59 20.85 -4.71
N SER A 374 3.71 20.22 -4.36
CA SER A 374 4.98 20.28 -5.08
C SER A 374 5.53 18.89 -5.36
N LEU A 375 6.10 18.69 -6.55
CA LEU A 375 6.66 17.40 -6.97
C LEU A 375 8.15 17.54 -7.32
N ASP A 376 8.91 16.49 -7.09
CA ASP A 376 10.23 16.27 -7.69
C ASP A 376 10.16 15.09 -8.66
N ILE A 377 10.36 15.34 -9.95
CA ILE A 377 10.21 14.32 -11.00
C ILE A 377 11.58 13.81 -11.44
N GLN A 378 11.78 12.51 -11.27
CA GLN A 378 12.98 11.79 -11.66
C GLN A 378 12.79 11.09 -13.01
N GLY A 379 13.91 10.85 -13.68
CA GLY A 379 13.94 10.13 -14.97
C GLY A 379 15.11 10.58 -15.83
N ALA A 380 15.32 9.87 -16.94
CA ALA A 380 16.46 10.07 -17.83
C ALA A 380 16.62 11.54 -18.27
N PRO A 381 17.85 12.05 -18.48
CA PRO A 381 18.09 13.47 -18.78
C PRO A 381 17.31 14.03 -19.98
N GLU A 382 17.07 13.19 -20.98
CA GLU A 382 16.34 13.51 -22.21
C GLU A 382 14.81 13.50 -22.06
N ALA A 383 14.29 12.91 -20.98
CA ALA A 383 12.87 12.90 -20.73
C ALA A 383 12.37 14.31 -20.38
N THR A 384 11.28 14.70 -21.04
CA THR A 384 10.51 15.90 -20.69
C THR A 384 9.21 15.48 -20.02
N PHE A 385 8.74 16.31 -19.10
CA PHE A 385 7.56 16.02 -18.31
C PHE A 385 6.56 17.16 -18.43
N GLU A 386 5.30 16.80 -18.64
CA GLU A 386 4.15 17.67 -18.41
C GLU A 386 3.42 17.21 -17.15
N THR A 387 3.14 18.15 -16.26
CA THR A 387 2.31 17.93 -15.08
C THR A 387 1.00 18.68 -15.25
N GLN A 388 -0.10 17.97 -15.10
CA GLN A 388 -1.44 18.53 -15.03
C GLN A 388 -1.90 18.49 -13.58
N PHE A 389 -2.11 19.67 -12.98
CA PHE A 389 -2.80 19.78 -11.70
C PHE A 389 -4.30 19.77 -11.97
N ILE A 390 -4.98 18.80 -11.37
CA ILE A 390 -6.39 18.49 -11.60
C ILE A 390 -7.12 18.68 -10.28
N ALA A 391 -8.21 19.44 -10.31
CA ALA A 391 -9.00 19.75 -9.13
C ALA A 391 -10.49 19.61 -9.43
N THR A 392 -11.25 19.21 -8.42
CA THR A 392 -12.70 19.42 -8.41
C THR A 392 -12.99 20.70 -7.65
N LEU A 393 -13.74 21.63 -8.24
CA LEU A 393 -14.09 22.90 -7.60
C LEU A 393 -15.38 22.78 -6.77
N LYS A 394 -15.51 23.63 -5.75
CA LYS A 394 -16.72 23.73 -4.92
C LYS A 394 -17.93 24.14 -5.77
N SER A 395 -19.10 23.63 -5.40
CA SER A 395 -20.39 24.09 -5.92
C SER A 395 -20.78 25.43 -5.31
N ASP A 396 -21.71 26.15 -5.95
CA ASP A 396 -22.23 27.43 -5.43
C ASP A 396 -23.02 27.24 -4.12
N LYS A 397 -23.49 26.02 -3.84
CA LYS A 397 -24.29 25.69 -2.66
C LYS A 397 -23.73 24.44 -1.97
N PRO A 398 -23.44 24.51 -0.66
CA PRO A 398 -23.02 23.34 0.12
C PRO A 398 -24.03 22.19 0.02
N GLY A 399 -23.54 20.96 -0.10
CA GLY A 399 -24.38 19.75 -0.23
C GLY A 399 -24.86 19.45 -1.64
N GLU A 400 -24.53 20.28 -2.63
CA GLU A 400 -24.83 20.03 -4.05
C GLU A 400 -23.55 19.64 -4.82
N LEU A 401 -23.70 18.79 -5.83
CA LEU A 401 -22.61 18.47 -6.74
C LEU A 401 -22.15 19.71 -7.51
N PRO A 402 -20.83 19.87 -7.75
CA PRO A 402 -20.32 20.84 -8.70
C PRO A 402 -20.87 20.60 -10.11
N THR A 403 -20.81 21.62 -10.96
CA THR A 403 -21.12 21.45 -12.38
C THR A 403 -20.14 20.50 -13.04
N ALA A 404 -20.54 19.83 -14.12
CA ALA A 404 -19.70 18.82 -14.77
C ALA A 404 -18.33 19.35 -15.23
N ASP A 405 -18.26 20.63 -15.64
CA ASP A 405 -17.01 21.30 -16.04
C ASP A 405 -16.12 21.72 -14.86
N ALA A 406 -16.63 21.62 -13.63
CA ALA A 406 -15.91 21.87 -12.39
C ALA A 406 -15.31 20.59 -11.76
N ILE A 407 -15.69 19.40 -12.23
CA ILE A 407 -15.19 18.11 -11.75
C ILE A 407 -13.98 17.69 -12.60
N GLY A 408 -12.89 17.27 -11.95
CA GLY A 408 -11.69 16.81 -12.67
C GLY A 408 -11.06 17.88 -13.59
N LYS A 409 -11.19 19.15 -13.22
CA LYS A 409 -10.73 20.27 -14.03
C LYS A 409 -9.21 20.42 -13.94
N VAL A 410 -8.54 20.46 -15.09
CA VAL A 410 -7.14 20.87 -15.16
C VAL A 410 -7.04 22.36 -14.83
N VAL A 411 -6.53 22.67 -13.64
CA VAL A 411 -6.36 24.03 -13.13
C VAL A 411 -5.01 24.65 -13.49
N GLN A 412 -3.99 23.83 -13.70
CA GLN A 412 -2.68 24.27 -14.16
C GLN A 412 -1.97 23.17 -14.97
N ARG A 413 -1.23 23.59 -16.01
CA ARG A 413 -0.25 22.75 -16.70
C ARG A 413 1.15 23.32 -16.52
N THR A 414 2.11 22.46 -16.21
CA THR A 414 3.50 22.87 -15.99
C THR A 414 4.44 21.89 -16.67
N SER A 415 5.40 22.40 -17.44
CA SER A 415 6.50 21.61 -17.97
C SER A 415 7.73 21.74 -17.07
N GLY A 416 8.44 20.63 -16.86
CA GLY A 416 9.66 20.61 -16.06
C GLY A 416 9.63 19.55 -14.96
N ARG A 417 10.68 19.53 -14.14
CA ARG A 417 10.90 18.50 -13.11
C ARG A 417 10.46 18.89 -11.70
N HIS A 418 10.19 20.16 -11.47
CA HIS A 418 9.78 20.68 -10.16
C HIS A 418 8.48 21.49 -10.26
N PRO A 419 7.38 20.88 -10.73
CA PRO A 419 6.09 21.55 -10.81
C PRO A 419 5.53 21.78 -9.41
N SER A 420 4.80 22.88 -9.24
CA SER A 420 4.03 23.15 -8.03
C SER A 420 2.72 23.87 -8.34
N TYR A 421 1.73 23.68 -7.47
CA TYR A 421 0.44 24.36 -7.55
C TYR A 421 -0.04 24.76 -6.15
N GLN A 422 -0.34 26.04 -5.99
CA GLN A 422 -0.93 26.60 -4.78
C GLN A 422 -2.45 26.66 -4.96
N MET A 423 -3.18 26.03 -4.05
CA MET A 423 -4.64 26.04 -4.07
C MET A 423 -5.19 27.45 -3.82
N THR A 424 -6.30 27.79 -4.48
CA THR A 424 -6.96 29.09 -4.35
C THR A 424 -7.97 29.13 -3.20
N GLY A 425 -8.37 27.95 -2.70
CA GLY A 425 -9.41 27.78 -1.67
C GLY A 425 -10.79 27.45 -2.24
N ASN A 426 -10.92 27.49 -3.58
CA ASN A 426 -12.15 27.08 -4.28
C ASN A 426 -12.16 25.60 -4.66
N GLU A 427 -11.04 24.90 -4.52
CA GLU A 427 -10.93 23.46 -4.80
C GLU A 427 -11.45 22.64 -3.61
N LEU A 428 -12.16 21.54 -3.89
CA LEU A 428 -12.43 20.49 -2.92
C LEU A 428 -11.17 19.67 -2.63
N TYR A 429 -10.36 19.42 -3.65
CA TYR A 429 -9.04 18.79 -3.57
C TYR A 429 -8.23 19.14 -4.82
N VAL A 430 -6.93 18.88 -4.78
CA VAL A 430 -6.08 18.85 -5.97
C VAL A 430 -5.28 17.54 -6.03
N ARG A 431 -5.09 17.01 -7.23
CA ARG A 431 -4.17 15.90 -7.55
C ARG A 431 -3.31 16.29 -8.76
N ALA A 432 -2.26 15.53 -9.02
CA ALA A 432 -1.42 15.74 -10.19
C ALA A 432 -1.31 14.47 -11.04
N LEU A 433 -1.37 14.65 -12.36
CA LEU A 433 -0.98 13.68 -13.37
C LEU A 433 0.33 14.13 -14.01
N VAL A 434 1.38 13.35 -13.86
CA VAL A 434 2.66 13.57 -14.53
C VAL A 434 2.75 12.66 -15.74
N THR A 435 3.03 13.21 -16.91
CA THR A 435 3.22 12.45 -18.16
C THR A 435 4.61 12.72 -18.73
N SER A 436 5.34 11.64 -19.00
CA SER A 436 6.65 11.67 -19.64
C SER A 436 6.53 11.73 -21.17
N SER A 437 7.50 12.31 -21.86
CA SER A 437 7.63 12.19 -23.32
C SER A 437 7.96 10.76 -23.77
N ILE A 438 8.52 9.95 -22.87
CA ILE A 438 8.92 8.56 -23.11
C ILE A 438 7.68 7.65 -23.15
N ALA A 439 7.62 6.78 -24.16
CA ALA A 439 6.58 5.77 -24.28
C ALA A 439 6.72 4.71 -23.18
N HIS A 440 5.60 4.11 -22.79
CA HIS A 440 5.63 2.94 -21.92
C HIS A 440 6.41 1.80 -22.62
N THR A 441 7.25 1.08 -21.86
CA THR A 441 8.10 -0.01 -22.40
C THR A 441 7.26 -1.22 -22.84
N ASP A 442 6.17 -1.46 -22.12
CA ASP A 442 5.17 -2.48 -22.41
C ASP A 442 3.74 -1.92 -22.26
N PRO A 443 3.20 -1.23 -23.25
CA PRO A 443 1.93 -0.54 -23.12
C PRO A 443 0.72 -1.51 -23.07
N SER A 444 -0.27 -1.22 -22.21
CA SER A 444 -1.58 -1.88 -22.21
C SER A 444 -2.61 -1.18 -23.09
N ILE A 445 -2.36 0.10 -23.43
CA ILE A 445 -3.18 0.91 -24.33
C ILE A 445 -2.34 1.51 -25.47
N ALA A 446 -2.97 1.82 -26.61
CA ALA A 446 -2.28 2.42 -27.75
C ALA A 446 -1.61 3.76 -27.36
N ASP A 447 -0.39 3.97 -27.85
CA ASP A 447 0.41 5.19 -27.65
C ASP A 447 0.64 5.59 -26.18
N GLN A 448 0.54 4.62 -25.25
CA GLN A 448 0.72 4.88 -23.82
C GLN A 448 2.08 5.54 -23.53
N LYS A 449 2.03 6.59 -22.73
CA LYS A 449 3.21 7.23 -22.13
C LYS A 449 3.42 6.74 -20.71
N GLN A 450 4.64 6.87 -20.22
CA GLN A 450 4.88 6.67 -18.79
C GLN A 450 4.18 7.77 -18.00
N GLN A 451 3.44 7.39 -16.97
CA GLN A 451 2.68 8.32 -16.15
C GLN A 451 2.86 8.06 -14.64
N ALA A 452 2.54 9.07 -13.83
CA ALA A 452 2.36 8.93 -12.39
C ALA A 452 1.17 9.79 -11.92
N TRP A 453 0.43 9.27 -10.95
CA TRP A 453 -0.75 9.90 -10.35
C TRP A 453 -0.50 10.11 -8.86
N THR A 454 -0.60 11.36 -8.40
CA THR A 454 -0.55 11.66 -6.96
C THR A 454 -1.93 11.49 -6.34
N GLN A 455 -1.97 11.29 -5.03
CA GLN A 455 -3.24 11.26 -4.29
C GLN A 455 -3.89 12.66 -4.19
N PRO A 456 -5.22 12.73 -4.01
CA PRO A 456 -5.93 13.96 -3.68
C PRO A 456 -5.42 14.55 -2.37
N VAL A 457 -5.06 15.84 -2.38
CA VAL A 457 -4.61 16.59 -1.22
C VAL A 457 -5.40 17.88 -1.03
N GLY A 458 -5.30 18.46 0.17
CA GLY A 458 -5.92 19.74 0.51
C GLY A 458 -7.43 19.72 0.73
N TRP A 459 -8.03 18.54 0.76
CA TRP A 459 -9.41 18.34 1.19
C TRP A 459 -9.56 18.56 2.70
N GLU A 460 -10.74 18.99 3.11
CA GLU A 460 -11.08 19.18 4.53
C GLU A 460 -11.66 17.88 5.07
N LYS A 461 -11.15 17.42 6.21
CA LYS A 461 -11.69 16.22 6.86
C LYS A 461 -13.15 16.45 7.27
N PRO A 462 -14.07 15.56 6.90
CA PRO A 462 -15.47 15.63 7.34
C PRO A 462 -15.59 15.51 8.87
#